data_AF-A0A1Z9HLA8-F1
#
_entry.id   AF-A0A1Z9HLA8-F1
#
_cell.length_a   1.000
_cell.length_b   1.000
_cell.length_c   1.000
_cell.angle_alpha   90.00
_cell.angle_beta   90.00
_cell.angle_gamma   90.00
#
_symmetry.space_group_name_H-M   'P 1'
#
loop_
_entity.id
_entity.type
_entity.pdbx_description
1 polymer ?
#
loop_
_entity_poly.entity_id
_entity_poly.type
_entity_poly.pdbx_seq_one_letter_code
_entity_poly.pdbx_strand_id
1 'polypeptide(L)'
;MKKKVALVIDNEHFIKQNIPTWEEKFDLRVFNPPRSPPKIRTPLDLLRVLKNKWEIETQLPKLAKWADIVFCEWATHYLRWLSKKNYKN
;
A
#
# COMPACT_ATOMS: atom_id res chain seq x y z
N MET A 1 -3.19 -14.83 19.78
CA MET A 1 -2.62 -14.62 18.43
C MET A 1 -2.41 -13.13 18.23
N LYS A 2 -1.25 -12.70 17.70
CA LYS A 2 -1.05 -11.30 17.30
C LYS A 2 -1.98 -10.99 16.12
N LYS A 3 -2.63 -9.83 16.11
CA LYS A 3 -3.44 -9.40 14.96
C LYS A 3 -2.52 -9.08 13.78
N LYS A 4 -2.97 -9.39 12.57
CA LYS A 4 -2.24 -9.10 11.33
C LYS A 4 -2.58 -7.70 10.84
N VAL A 5 -1.58 -6.86 10.68
CA VAL A 5 -1.74 -5.47 10.28
C VAL A 5 -0.95 -5.21 9.01
N ALA A 6 -1.61 -4.74 7.96
CA ALA A 6 -0.96 -4.26 6.75
C ALA A 6 -0.87 -2.73 6.78
N LEU A 7 0.35 -2.20 6.67
CA LEU A 7 0.62 -0.77 6.56
C LEU A 7 0.90 -0.42 5.10
N VAL A 8 0.06 0.40 4.49
CA VAL A 8 0.27 0.96 3.15
C VAL A 8 0.65 2.43 3.30
N ILE A 9 1.95 2.69 3.40
CA ILE A 9 2.51 3.98 3.83
C ILE A 9 3.80 4.30 3.07
N ASP A 10 4.00 5.57 2.70
CA ASP A 10 5.23 6.03 2.03
C ASP A 10 6.12 6.91 2.93
N ASN A 11 5.68 7.14 4.16
CA ASN A 11 6.33 8.00 5.11
C ASN A 11 7.40 7.25 5.91
N GLU A 12 8.65 7.40 5.47
CA GLU A 12 9.82 6.80 6.13
C GLU A 12 9.99 7.21 7.61
N HIS A 13 9.53 8.41 7.99
CA HIS A 13 9.64 8.88 9.37
C HIS A 13 8.67 8.15 10.29
N PHE A 14 7.43 7.96 9.83
CA PHE A 14 6.44 7.14 10.54
C PHE A 14 6.87 5.68 10.64
N ILE A 15 7.41 5.13 9.54
CA ILE A 15 7.98 3.78 9.47
C ILE A 15 9.05 3.62 10.56
N LYS A 16 10.04 4.51 10.62
CA LYS A 16 11.17 4.37 11.56
C LYS A 16 10.78 4.51 13.03
N GLN A 17 9.79 5.34 13.36
CA GLN A 17 9.43 5.61 14.75
C GLN A 17 8.39 4.63 15.31
N ASN A 18 7.39 4.25 14.52
CA ASN A 18 6.23 3.51 15.04
C ASN A 18 6.28 2.00 14.76
N ILE A 19 7.01 1.56 13.73
CA ILE A 19 7.12 0.12 13.39
C ILE A 19 7.73 -0.72 14.52
N PRO A 20 8.82 -0.30 15.19
CA PRO A 20 9.42 -1.13 16.24
C PRO A 20 8.41 -1.49 17.34
N THR A 21 7.62 -0.50 17.78
CA THR A 21 6.58 -0.68 18.80
C THR A 21 5.40 -1.52 18.30
N TRP A 22 5.08 -1.46 17.00
CA TRP A 22 3.97 -2.20 16.42
C TRP A 22 4.36 -3.65 16.06
N GLU A 23 5.62 -3.93 15.70
CA GLU A 23 6.12 -5.30 15.43
C GLU A 23 6.12 -6.15 16.71
N GLU A 24 6.36 -5.51 17.85
CA GLU A 24 6.23 -6.18 19.15
C GLU A 24 4.79 -6.64 19.41
N LYS A 25 3.79 -5.85 18.99
CA LYS A 25 2.37 -6.06 19.31
C LYS A 25 1.58 -6.78 18.22
N PHE A 26 2.00 -6.69 16.96
CA PHE A 26 1.27 -7.13 15.77
C PHE A 26 2.17 -7.90 14.80
N ASP A 27 1.56 -8.73 13.97
CA ASP A 27 2.24 -9.28 12.79
C ASP A 27 2.09 -8.25 11.66
N LEU A 28 3.19 -7.59 11.28
CA LEU A 28 3.17 -6.45 10.38
C LEU A 28 3.66 -6.78 8.99
N ARG A 29 2.95 -6.27 7.99
CA ARG A 29 3.46 -6.16 6.61
C ARG A 29 3.38 -4.73 6.13
N VAL A 30 4.54 -4.18 5.79
CA VAL A 30 4.65 -2.84 5.22
C VAL A 30 4.70 -2.96 3.71
N PHE A 31 3.82 -2.23 3.04
CA PHE A 31 3.83 -2.03 1.60
C PHE A 31 4.02 -0.54 1.32
N ASN A 32 5.20 -0.20 0.81
CA ASN A 32 5.52 1.14 0.37
C ASN A 32 5.46 1.18 -1.16
N PRO A 33 4.30 1.53 -1.75
CA PRO A 33 4.22 1.62 -3.20
C PRO A 33 5.16 2.72 -3.70
N PRO A 34 5.94 2.47 -4.76
CA PRO A 34 6.79 3.50 -5.35
C PRO A 34 5.96 4.72 -5.74
N ARG A 35 6.41 5.92 -5.30
CA ARG A 35 5.78 7.18 -5.70
C ARG A 35 5.83 7.30 -7.22
N SER A 36 4.67 7.57 -7.83
CA SER A 36 4.63 7.89 -9.26
C SER A 36 5.37 9.21 -9.50
N PRO A 37 6.10 9.35 -10.61
CA PRO A 37 6.76 10.62 -10.93
C PRO A 37 5.71 11.74 -11.02
N PRO A 38 5.95 12.91 -10.39
CA PRO A 38 4.97 13.99 -10.32
C PRO A 38 4.70 14.63 -11.69
N LYS A 39 5.64 14.49 -12.64
CA LYS A 39 5.50 14.92 -14.03
C LYS A 39 6.09 13.86 -14.95
N ILE A 40 5.33 13.47 -15.97
CA ILE A 40 5.80 12.60 -17.05
C ILE A 40 6.67 13.46 -17.96
N ARG A 41 7.98 13.22 -17.98
CA ARG A 41 8.91 13.94 -18.86
C ARG A 41 9.50 13.04 -19.94
N THR A 42 9.54 11.74 -19.68
CA THR A 42 10.13 10.74 -20.56
C THR A 42 9.19 9.53 -20.76
N PRO A 43 9.35 8.78 -21.86
CA PRO A 43 8.62 7.51 -22.05
C PRO A 43 8.87 6.49 -20.92
N LEU A 44 10.05 6.55 -20.28
CA LEU A 44 10.37 5.72 -19.11
C LEU A 44 9.49 6.07 -17.90
N ASP A 45 9.06 7.33 -17.76
CA ASP A 45 8.16 7.74 -16.69
C ASP A 45 6.76 7.12 -16.86
N LEU A 46 6.29 6.96 -18.10
CA LEU A 46 5.04 6.24 -18.39
C LEU A 46 5.13 4.77 -17.96
N LEU A 47 6.24 4.11 -18.29
CA LEU A 47 6.47 2.72 -17.87
C LEU A 47 6.53 2.59 -16.34
N ARG A 48 7.15 3.55 -15.66
CA ARG A 48 7.16 3.61 -14.19
C ARG A 48 5.76 3.75 -13.62
N VAL A 49 4.94 4.65 -14.15
CA VAL A 49 3.54 4.82 -13.71
C VAL A 49 2.72 3.53 -13.91
N LEU A 50 2.88 2.88 -15.06
CA LEU A 50 2.19 1.61 -15.34
C LEU A 50 2.63 0.49 -14.39
N LYS A 51 3.95 0.36 -14.16
CA LYS A 51 4.50 -0.61 -13.21
C LYS A 51 3.97 -0.38 -11.80
N ASN A 52 3.99 0.87 -11.32
CA ASN A 52 3.50 1.22 -9.99
C ASN A 52 2.01 0.89 -9.85
N LYS A 53 1.21 1.22 -10.87
CA LYS A 53 -0.22 0.87 -10.88
C LYS A 53 -0.43 -0.64 -10.80
N TRP A 54 0.34 -1.42 -11.55
CA TRP A 54 0.24 -2.87 -11.57
C TRP A 54 0.67 -3.51 -10.25
N GLU A 55 1.75 -3.02 -9.62
CA GLU A 55 2.18 -3.46 -8.28
C GLU A 55 1.11 -3.16 -7.23
N ILE A 56 0.49 -1.97 -7.27
CA ILE A 56 -0.60 -1.61 -6.37
C ILE A 56 -1.80 -2.55 -6.58
N GLU A 57 -2.23 -2.76 -7.82
CA GLU A 57 -3.39 -3.60 -8.14
C GLU A 57 -3.19 -5.08 -7.75
N THR A 58 -1.94 -5.57 -7.77
CA THR A 58 -1.62 -6.97 -7.44
C THR A 58 -1.28 -7.19 -5.97
N GLN A 59 -0.57 -6.27 -5.33
CA GLN A 59 -0.13 -6.43 -3.93
C GLN A 59 -1.23 -6.05 -2.94
N LEU A 60 -2.01 -4.99 -3.19
CA LEU A 60 -3.11 -4.60 -2.29
C LEU A 60 -4.11 -5.72 -1.99
N PRO A 61 -4.63 -6.48 -2.97
CA PRO A 61 -5.55 -7.58 -2.65
C PRO A 61 -4.89 -8.73 -1.89
N LYS A 62 -3.58 -8.99 -2.10
CA LYS A 62 -2.85 -10.00 -1.32
C LYS A 62 -2.70 -9.56 0.14
N LEU A 63 -2.40 -8.28 0.35
CA LEU A 63 -2.29 -7.69 1.69
C LEU A 63 -3.64 -7.63 2.40
N ALA A 64 -4.70 -7.21 1.70
CA ALA A 64 -6.05 -7.15 2.25
C ALA A 64 -6.63 -8.52 2.60
N LYS A 65 -6.24 -9.59 1.88
CA LYS A 65 -6.60 -10.97 2.23
C LYS A 65 -5.82 -11.50 3.43
N TRP A 66 -4.61 -11.00 3.65
CA TRP A 66 -3.73 -11.47 4.71
C TRP A 66 -3.96 -10.75 6.04
N ALA A 67 -4.22 -9.44 6.01
CA ALA A 67 -4.36 -8.61 7.20
C ALA A 67 -5.79 -8.58 7.75
N ASP A 68 -5.89 -8.55 9.08
CA ASP A 68 -7.13 -8.27 9.80
C ASP A 68 -7.45 -6.76 9.77
N ILE A 69 -6.40 -5.93 9.73
CA ILE A 69 -6.51 -4.46 9.71
C ILE A 69 -5.58 -3.92 8.62
N VAL A 70 -6.12 -3.08 7.74
CA VAL A 70 -5.34 -2.36 6.73
C VAL A 70 -5.30 -0.88 7.10
N PHE A 71 -4.11 -0.38 7.44
CA PHE A 71 -3.89 1.05 7.66
C PHE A 71 -3.27 1.64 6.39
N CYS A 72 -3.92 2.66 5.81
CA CYS A 72 -3.46 3.27 4.58
C CYS A 72 -3.37 4.79 4.72
N GLU A 73 -2.14 5.32 4.73
CA GLU A 73 -1.91 6.78 4.67
C GLU A 73 -2.28 7.31 3.28
N TRP A 74 -2.10 6.49 2.24
CA TRP A 74 -2.59 6.71 0.87
C TRP A 74 -4.07 6.35 0.69
N ALA A 75 -4.91 6.77 1.64
CA ALA A 75 -6.34 6.45 1.66
C ALA A 75 -7.00 6.74 0.29
N THR A 76 -6.64 7.83 -0.39
CA THR A 76 -7.21 8.17 -1.72
C THR A 76 -6.89 7.15 -2.81
N HIS A 77 -5.68 6.60 -2.90
CA HIS A 77 -5.35 5.60 -3.92
C HIS A 77 -5.92 4.22 -3.58
N TYR A 78 -5.90 3.86 -2.31
CA TYR A 78 -6.50 2.62 -1.82
C TYR A 78 -8.03 2.64 -1.92
N LEU A 79 -8.68 3.74 -1.54
CA LEU A 79 -10.12 3.94 -1.71
C LEU A 79 -10.50 4.00 -3.19
N ARG A 80 -9.67 4.59 -4.06
CA ARG A 80 -9.89 4.55 -5.52
C ARG A 80 -9.72 3.15 -6.11
N TRP A 81 -8.86 2.32 -5.54
CA TRP A 81 -8.77 0.91 -5.90
C TRP A 81 -9.99 0.13 -5.40
N LEU A 82 -10.41 0.34 -4.15
CA LEU A 82 -11.64 -0.23 -3.58
C LEU A 82 -12.88 0.16 -4.36
N SER A 83 -13.00 1.42 -4.80
CA SER A 83 -14.16 1.90 -5.57
C SER A 83 -14.23 1.34 -6.99
N LYS A 84 -13.09 0.90 -7.54
CA LYS A 84 -13.02 0.22 -8.84
C LYS A 84 -13.22 -1.29 -8.75
N LYS A 85 -13.10 -1.87 -7.56
CA LYS A 85 -13.58 -3.24 -7.35
C LYS A 85 -15.10 -3.21 -7.45
N ASN A 86 -15.62 -3.70 -8.57
CA ASN A 86 -16.99 -4.16 -8.61
C ASN A 86 -17.12 -5.28 -7.58
N TYR A 87 -17.73 -4.98 -6.44
CA TYR A 87 -18.31 -5.97 -5.53
C TYR A 87 -19.53 -6.58 -6.22
N LYS A 88 -19.32 -7.28 -7.34
CA LYS A 88 -20.33 -8.21 -7.83
C LYS A 88 -20.21 -9.45 -6.95
N ASN A 89 -21.08 -9.50 -5.95
CA ASN A 89 -21.46 -10.71 -5.24
C ASN A 89 -21.80 -11.83 -6.22
#